data_AF-A0A3R7I9E2-F1
#
_entry.id   AF-A0A3R7I9E2-F1
#
_cell.length_a   1.000
_cell.length_b   1.000
_cell.length_c   1.000
_cell.angle_alpha   90.00
_cell.angle_beta   90.00
_cell.angle_gamma   90.00
#
_symmetry.space_group_name_H-M   'P 1'
#
loop_
_entity.id
_entity.type
_entity.pdbx_description
1 polymer ?
#
loop_
_entity_poly.entity_id
_entity_poly.type
_entity_poly.pdbx_seq_one_letter_code
_entity_poly.pdbx_strand_id
1 'polypeptide(L)'
;MRDHLRAGIAVYNEGRYHAAHDAWEEYWLDLGSGDDERFLHGLIQFTAVVHHASEENWSGARGLAESAAEYLNGLPDPYRGVALADVRTFLDEAAAGPHHAAADPPTLTHDGEAIGYDALDFGATAIAAEVLAEAGRYDEAVIDAAVDRARSELDSDGGSQFTGMLFSFVRERDQRPVVYQRLRDHVELEQQKDDDVRGLFDGSG
;
A
#
# COMPACT_ATOMS: atom_id res chain seq x y z
N MET A 1 3.74 -6.58 9.21
CA MET A 1 4.80 -6.62 8.17
C MET A 1 4.39 -7.33 6.88
N ARG A 2 4.09 -8.64 6.84
CA ARG A 2 3.79 -9.36 5.57
C ARG A 2 2.73 -8.65 4.71
N ASP A 3 1.61 -8.26 5.31
CA ASP A 3 0.50 -7.64 4.58
C ASP A 3 0.89 -6.26 4.04
N HIS A 4 1.59 -5.44 4.84
CA HIS A 4 2.20 -4.16 4.41
C HIS A 4 3.17 -4.35 3.25
N LEU A 5 4.07 -5.35 3.32
CA LEU A 5 5.00 -5.65 2.22
C LEU A 5 4.24 -5.99 0.95
N ARG A 6 3.29 -6.93 1.00
CA ARG A 6 2.50 -7.33 -0.16
C ARG A 6 1.67 -6.18 -0.73
N ALA A 7 1.06 -5.36 0.13
CA ALA A 7 0.28 -4.19 -0.27
C ALA A 7 1.15 -3.17 -1.03
N GLY A 8 2.27 -2.74 -0.45
CA GLY A 8 3.18 -1.79 -1.09
C GLY A 8 3.81 -2.32 -2.37
N ILE A 9 4.22 -3.60 -2.39
CA ILE A 9 4.73 -4.27 -3.60
C ILE A 9 3.66 -4.28 -4.69
N ALA A 10 2.41 -4.63 -4.35
CA ALA A 10 1.33 -4.62 -5.31
C ALA A 10 1.11 -3.21 -5.86
N VAL A 11 0.95 -2.19 -5.01
CA VAL A 11 0.76 -0.79 -5.42
C VAL A 11 1.93 -0.30 -6.31
N TYR A 12 3.16 -0.66 -5.97
CA TYR A 12 4.36 -0.35 -6.75
C TYR A 12 4.34 -1.00 -8.14
N ASN A 13 4.19 -2.33 -8.22
CA ASN A 13 4.20 -3.10 -9.48
C ASN A 13 3.09 -2.66 -10.44
N GLU A 14 2.06 -2.07 -9.86
CA GLU A 14 0.87 -1.54 -10.51
C GLU A 14 1.03 -0.08 -11.00
N GLY A 15 2.26 0.45 -10.92
CA GLY A 15 2.70 1.73 -11.48
C GLY A 15 2.49 2.93 -10.57
N ARG A 16 2.09 2.72 -9.30
CA ARG A 16 1.84 3.80 -8.34
C ARG A 16 3.04 3.99 -7.43
N TYR A 17 4.18 4.32 -8.04
CA TYR A 17 5.47 4.35 -7.35
C TYR A 17 5.53 5.32 -6.16
N HIS A 18 4.93 6.51 -6.29
CA HIS A 18 4.85 7.44 -5.17
C HIS A 18 4.06 6.80 -4.03
N ALA A 19 2.76 6.54 -4.21
CA ALA A 19 1.87 6.02 -3.18
C ALA A 19 2.28 4.67 -2.55
N ALA A 20 3.12 3.86 -3.22
CA ALA A 20 3.54 2.57 -2.67
C ALA A 20 4.22 2.68 -1.29
N HIS A 21 4.90 3.80 -1.01
CA HIS A 21 5.58 3.98 0.28
C HIS A 21 4.63 4.08 1.47
N ASP A 22 3.41 4.59 1.28
CA ASP A 22 2.41 4.79 2.34
C ASP A 22 2.05 3.45 3.00
N ALA A 23 2.07 2.36 2.22
CA ALA A 23 1.83 1.01 2.72
C ALA A 23 2.86 0.56 3.78
N TRP A 24 4.04 1.17 3.82
CA TRP A 24 5.13 0.81 4.71
C TRP A 24 5.44 1.88 5.75
N GLU A 25 5.11 3.15 5.49
CA GLU A 25 5.55 4.28 6.31
C GLU A 25 5.05 4.21 7.75
N GLU A 26 3.74 4.00 7.97
CA GLU A 26 3.18 3.91 9.32
C GLU A 26 3.84 2.78 10.11
N TYR A 27 3.96 1.59 9.50
CA TYR A 27 4.61 0.45 10.13
C TYR A 27 6.11 0.70 10.39
N TRP A 28 6.80 1.42 9.50
CA TRP A 28 8.20 1.79 9.64
C TRP A 28 8.44 2.79 10.77
N LEU A 29 7.58 3.80 10.93
CA LEU A 29 7.70 4.83 11.97
C LEU A 29 7.67 4.23 13.40
N ASP A 30 7.00 3.08 13.56
CA ASP A 30 6.93 2.35 14.83
C ASP A 30 8.14 1.42 15.09
N LEU A 31 9.04 1.25 14.12
CA LEU A 31 10.21 0.38 14.28
C LEU A 31 11.33 1.05 15.07
N GLY A 32 11.94 0.28 15.98
CA GLY A 32 13.23 0.62 16.54
C GLY A 32 14.36 0.40 15.51
N SER A 33 15.51 1.02 15.76
CA SER A 33 16.70 0.84 14.92
C SER A 33 17.06 -0.64 14.76
N GLY A 34 17.24 -1.09 13.52
CA GLY A 34 17.56 -2.47 13.20
C GLY A 34 17.40 -2.78 11.72
N ASP A 35 17.55 -4.05 11.36
CA ASP A 35 17.51 -4.47 9.95
C ASP A 35 16.12 -4.28 9.31
N ASP A 36 15.03 -4.41 10.07
CA ASP A 36 13.68 -4.16 9.56
C ASP A 36 13.42 -2.67 9.31
N GLU A 37 13.91 -1.79 10.19
CA GLU A 37 13.80 -0.34 9.99
C GLU A 37 14.57 0.07 8.74
N ARG A 38 15.84 -0.34 8.65
CA ARG A 38 16.69 -0.07 7.48
C ARG A 38 16.09 -0.61 6.19
N PHE A 39 15.53 -1.82 6.24
CA PHE A 39 14.90 -2.45 5.10
C PHE A 39 13.73 -1.63 4.56
N LEU A 40 12.78 -1.26 5.43
CA LEU A 40 11.61 -0.48 5.00
C LEU A 40 12.02 0.93 4.59
N HIS A 41 12.97 1.55 5.28
CA HIS A 41 13.52 2.85 4.89
C HIS A 41 14.12 2.81 3.48
N GLY A 42 14.95 1.80 3.20
CA GLY A 42 15.53 1.59 1.89
C GLY A 42 14.48 1.34 0.80
N LEU A 43 13.44 0.55 1.09
CA LEU A 43 12.33 0.33 0.16
C LEU A 43 11.51 1.60 -0.10
N ILE A 44 11.18 2.37 0.94
CA ILE A 44 10.47 3.67 0.83
C ILE A 44 11.26 4.63 -0.07
N GLN A 45 12.57 4.77 0.15
CA GLN A 45 13.39 5.63 -0.70
C GLN A 45 13.51 5.07 -2.13
N PHE A 46 13.62 3.76 -2.30
CA PHE A 46 13.64 3.13 -3.61
C PHE A 46 12.40 3.47 -4.46
N THR A 47 11.19 3.46 -3.87
CA THR A 47 9.99 3.84 -4.62
C THR A 47 9.99 5.33 -4.98
N ALA A 48 10.53 6.17 -4.09
CA ALA A 48 10.73 7.60 -4.34
C ALA A 48 11.74 7.88 -5.46
N VAL A 49 12.77 7.03 -5.67
CA VAL A 49 13.71 7.16 -6.81
C VAL A 49 12.95 7.14 -8.14
N VAL A 50 12.06 6.16 -8.32
CA VAL A 50 11.26 6.00 -9.56
C VAL A 50 10.36 7.22 -9.75
N HIS A 51 9.70 7.68 -8.69
CA HIS A 51 8.84 8.86 -8.75
C HIS A 51 9.61 10.13 -9.12
N HIS A 52 10.72 10.43 -8.44
CA HIS A 52 11.55 11.59 -8.73
C HIS A 52 12.09 11.57 -10.16
N ALA A 53 12.51 10.41 -10.65
CA ALA A 53 12.93 10.25 -12.04
C ALA A 53 11.78 10.52 -13.02
N SER A 54 10.55 10.12 -12.70
CA SER A 54 9.37 10.37 -13.55
C SER A 54 9.00 11.86 -13.64
N GLU A 55 9.38 12.65 -12.64
CA GLU A 55 9.19 14.11 -12.60
C GLU A 55 10.40 14.91 -13.11
N GLU A 56 11.39 14.23 -13.71
CA GLU A 56 12.66 14.81 -14.14
C GLU A 56 13.49 15.45 -13.01
N ASN A 57 13.21 15.08 -11.75
CA ASN A 57 13.99 15.48 -10.59
C ASN A 57 15.23 14.60 -10.42
N TRP A 58 16.16 14.71 -11.37
CA TRP A 58 17.35 13.86 -11.48
C TRP A 58 18.26 13.92 -10.25
N SER A 59 18.44 15.11 -9.67
CA SER A 59 19.26 15.27 -8.47
C SER A 59 18.63 14.58 -7.25
N GLY A 60 17.30 14.68 -7.11
CA GLY A 60 16.58 13.99 -6.04
C GLY A 60 16.62 12.47 -6.22
N ALA A 61 16.37 11.99 -7.44
CA ALA A 61 16.44 10.57 -7.75
C ALA A 61 17.83 9.97 -7.45
N ARG A 62 18.92 10.67 -7.83
CA ARG A 62 20.29 10.23 -7.51
C ARG A 62 20.53 10.16 -5.99
N GLY A 63 20.18 11.22 -5.26
CA GLY A 63 20.43 11.26 -3.80
C GLY A 63 19.64 10.19 -3.04
N LEU A 64 18.38 9.96 -3.42
CA LEU A 64 17.57 8.87 -2.89
C LEU A 64 18.13 7.50 -3.26
N ALA A 65 18.68 7.35 -4.47
CA ALA A 65 19.27 6.08 -4.89
C ALA A 65 20.50 5.71 -4.05
N GLU A 66 21.39 6.69 -3.83
CA GLU A 66 22.57 6.55 -2.98
C GLU A 66 22.17 6.20 -1.54
N SER A 67 21.23 6.94 -0.94
CA SER A 67 20.80 6.70 0.45
C SER A 67 20.03 5.39 0.61
N ALA A 68 19.14 5.04 -0.33
CA ALA A 68 18.45 3.75 -0.31
C ALA A 68 19.43 2.57 -0.37
N ALA A 69 20.46 2.66 -1.21
CA ALA A 69 21.50 1.63 -1.30
C ALA A 69 22.26 1.47 0.01
N GLU A 70 22.56 2.56 0.73
CA GLU A 70 23.18 2.51 2.06
C GLU A 70 22.30 1.79 3.08
N TYR A 71 20.99 2.08 3.11
CA TYR A 71 20.05 1.42 4.01
C TYR A 71 19.98 -0.08 3.75
N LEU A 72 19.88 -0.48 2.47
CA LEU A 72 19.77 -1.88 2.08
C LEU A 72 21.10 -2.65 2.15
N ASN A 73 22.25 -1.98 2.24
CA ASN A 73 23.57 -2.61 2.20
C ASN A 73 23.77 -3.65 3.31
N GLY A 74 24.25 -4.84 2.98
CA GLY A 74 24.54 -5.89 3.96
C GLY A 74 23.33 -6.65 4.50
N LEU A 75 22.10 -6.29 4.10
CA LEU A 75 20.93 -7.16 4.36
C LEU A 75 21.03 -8.45 3.54
N PRO A 76 20.52 -9.60 4.04
CA PRO A 76 20.35 -10.82 3.25
C PRO A 76 19.54 -10.60 1.97
N ASP A 77 19.67 -11.52 1.02
CA ASP A 77 18.84 -11.57 -0.18
C ASP A 77 18.31 -13.01 -0.38
N PRO A 78 16.99 -13.24 -0.33
CA PRO A 78 15.94 -12.25 -0.05
C PRO A 78 15.94 -11.81 1.43
N TYR A 79 15.42 -10.61 1.70
CA TYR A 79 15.12 -10.13 3.06
C TYR A 79 13.62 -10.03 3.25
N ARG A 80 13.08 -10.68 4.30
CA ARG A 80 11.63 -10.75 4.57
C ARG A 80 10.79 -11.20 3.35
N GLY A 81 11.36 -12.07 2.52
CA GLY A 81 10.72 -12.56 1.29
C GLY A 81 10.91 -11.65 0.07
N VAL A 82 11.44 -10.44 0.21
CA VAL A 82 11.68 -9.52 -0.91
C VAL A 82 13.07 -9.74 -1.49
N ALA A 83 13.12 -9.96 -2.81
CA ALA A 83 14.37 -10.04 -3.56
C ALA A 83 15.01 -8.65 -3.66
N LEU A 84 16.21 -8.50 -3.10
CA LEU A 84 16.94 -7.24 -3.04
C LEU A 84 18.02 -7.11 -4.13
N ALA A 85 18.40 -8.19 -4.81
CA ALA A 85 19.40 -8.12 -5.87
C ALA A 85 19.02 -7.12 -6.98
N ASP A 86 17.80 -7.24 -7.51
CA ASP A 86 17.33 -6.36 -8.60
C ASP A 86 17.13 -4.92 -8.12
N VAL A 87 16.63 -4.75 -6.89
CA VAL A 87 16.49 -3.43 -6.24
C VAL A 87 17.86 -2.74 -6.11
N ARG A 88 18.87 -3.44 -5.59
CA ARG A 88 20.23 -2.88 -5.44
C ARG A 88 20.86 -2.54 -6.79
N THR A 89 20.72 -3.43 -7.78
CA THR A 89 21.20 -3.18 -9.14
C THR A 89 20.58 -1.91 -9.73
N PHE A 90 19.27 -1.77 -9.58
CA PHE A 90 18.55 -0.57 -10.01
C PHE A 90 19.03 0.70 -9.29
N LEU A 91 19.25 0.64 -7.98
CA LEU A 91 19.72 1.79 -7.20
C LEU A 91 21.12 2.23 -7.63
N ASP A 92 22.04 1.28 -7.85
CA ASP A 92 23.39 1.58 -8.35
C ASP A 92 23.34 2.25 -9.74
N GLU A 93 22.49 1.75 -10.63
CA GLU A 93 22.27 2.33 -11.96
C GLU A 93 21.64 3.72 -11.90
N ALA A 94 20.63 3.91 -11.06
CA ALA A 94 19.96 5.20 -10.86
C ALA A 94 20.90 6.25 -10.24
N ALA A 95 21.77 5.84 -9.30
CA ALA A 95 22.81 6.70 -8.76
C ALA A 95 23.81 7.11 -9.86
N ALA A 96 24.20 6.20 -10.74
CA ALA A 96 25.09 6.52 -11.86
C ALA A 96 24.41 7.39 -12.95
N GLY A 97 23.14 7.14 -13.25
CA GLY A 97 22.40 7.76 -14.35
C GLY A 97 20.88 7.74 -14.13
N PRO A 98 20.30 8.71 -13.40
CA PRO A 98 18.90 8.68 -12.97
C PRO A 98 17.87 8.84 -14.11
N HIS A 99 18.29 9.24 -15.31
CA HIS A 99 17.39 9.50 -16.45
C HIS A 99 16.62 8.26 -16.93
N HIS A 100 17.13 7.06 -16.66
CA HIS A 100 16.51 5.80 -17.08
C HIS A 100 15.68 5.14 -15.97
N ALA A 101 15.76 5.63 -14.74
CA ALA A 101 15.17 4.99 -13.58
C ALA A 101 13.63 4.88 -13.65
N ALA A 102 12.97 5.79 -14.37
CA ALA A 102 11.52 5.72 -14.58
C ALA A 102 11.10 4.90 -15.83
N ALA A 103 12.04 4.53 -16.70
CA ALA A 103 11.72 3.88 -17.97
C ALA A 103 11.46 2.38 -17.82
N ASP A 104 12.23 1.70 -16.97
CA ASP A 104 12.12 0.26 -16.72
C ASP A 104 12.44 -0.07 -15.24
N PRO A 105 11.59 0.38 -14.29
CA PRO A 105 11.78 0.06 -12.89
C PRO A 105 11.56 -1.45 -12.62
N PRO A 106 12.32 -2.09 -11.71
CA PRO A 106 12.28 -3.53 -11.53
C PRO A 106 10.97 -3.98 -10.89
N THR A 107 10.38 -5.07 -11.38
CA THR A 107 9.22 -5.69 -10.71
C THR A 107 9.62 -6.30 -9.38
N LEU A 108 8.94 -5.92 -8.31
CA LEU A 108 9.18 -6.45 -6.97
C LEU A 108 8.48 -7.80 -6.78
N THR A 109 9.16 -8.72 -6.09
CA THR A 109 8.61 -10.03 -5.73
C THR A 109 8.55 -10.21 -4.21
N HIS A 110 7.64 -11.06 -3.74
CA HIS A 110 7.60 -11.53 -2.36
C HIS A 110 7.52 -13.06 -2.37
N ASP A 111 8.47 -13.73 -1.71
CA ASP A 111 8.65 -15.19 -1.72
C ASP A 111 8.76 -15.78 -3.14
N GLY A 112 9.39 -15.03 -4.06
CA GLY A 112 9.60 -15.42 -5.45
C GLY A 112 8.39 -15.22 -6.37
N GLU A 113 7.29 -14.67 -5.87
CA GLU A 113 6.10 -14.34 -6.65
C GLU A 113 6.02 -12.84 -6.92
N ALA A 114 5.79 -12.45 -8.17
CA ALA A 114 5.45 -11.06 -8.51
C ALA A 114 4.03 -10.75 -8.01
N ILE A 115 3.91 -9.78 -7.11
CA ILE A 115 2.62 -9.48 -6.46
C ILE A 115 1.92 -8.35 -7.20
N GLY A 116 0.70 -8.60 -7.65
CA GLY A 116 -0.26 -7.59 -8.11
C GLY A 116 -1.53 -7.62 -7.26
N TYR A 117 -2.52 -6.79 -7.59
CA TYR A 117 -3.76 -6.68 -6.78
C TYR A 117 -4.56 -7.99 -6.65
N ASP A 118 -4.49 -8.89 -7.64
CA ASP A 118 -5.18 -10.17 -7.61
C ASP A 118 -4.58 -11.17 -6.61
N ALA A 119 -3.31 -10.99 -6.24
CA ALA A 119 -2.59 -11.84 -5.30
C ALA A 119 -2.78 -11.42 -3.83
N LEU A 120 -3.46 -10.30 -3.58
CA LEU A 120 -3.68 -9.81 -2.21
C LEU A 120 -4.77 -10.63 -1.50
N ASP A 121 -4.47 -11.01 -0.26
CA ASP A 121 -5.48 -11.46 0.70
C ASP A 121 -6.16 -10.22 1.34
N PHE A 122 -7.10 -10.43 2.26
CA PHE A 122 -7.87 -9.33 2.83
C PHE A 122 -7.00 -8.33 3.60
N GLY A 123 -6.05 -8.81 4.41
CA GLY A 123 -5.17 -7.94 5.20
C GLY A 123 -4.37 -6.99 4.32
N ALA A 124 -3.73 -7.52 3.26
CA ALA A 124 -3.01 -6.68 2.31
C ALA A 124 -3.94 -5.81 1.43
N THR A 125 -5.16 -6.27 1.15
CA THR A 125 -6.17 -5.50 0.41
C THR A 125 -6.66 -4.29 1.20
N ALA A 126 -6.85 -4.41 2.51
CA ALA A 126 -7.24 -3.30 3.37
C ALA A 126 -6.19 -2.18 3.34
N ILE A 127 -4.92 -2.53 3.56
CA ILE A 127 -3.80 -1.58 3.49
C ILE A 127 -3.70 -0.95 2.09
N ALA A 128 -3.80 -1.75 1.03
CA ALA A 128 -3.78 -1.21 -0.33
C ALA A 128 -4.98 -0.30 -0.62
N ALA A 129 -6.15 -0.55 -0.01
CA ALA A 129 -7.32 0.30 -0.17
C ALA A 129 -7.10 1.67 0.48
N GLU A 130 -6.55 1.72 1.69
CA GLU A 130 -6.19 2.97 2.40
C GLU A 130 -5.21 3.80 1.56
N VAL A 131 -4.10 3.19 1.10
CA VAL A 131 -3.11 3.85 0.22
C VAL A 131 -3.74 4.39 -1.08
N LEU A 132 -4.64 3.62 -1.69
CA LEU A 132 -5.34 4.03 -2.92
C LEU A 132 -6.39 5.11 -2.66
N ALA A 133 -6.94 5.18 -1.45
CA ALA A 133 -7.88 6.20 -1.02
C ALA A 133 -7.20 7.57 -1.01
N GLU A 134 -6.08 7.66 -0.28
CA GLU A 134 -5.27 8.88 -0.18
C GLU A 134 -4.76 9.32 -1.55
N ALA A 135 -4.07 8.43 -2.28
CA ALA A 135 -3.53 8.73 -3.61
C ALA A 135 -4.62 9.13 -4.62
N GLY A 136 -5.84 8.62 -4.44
CA GLY A 136 -7.01 8.93 -5.27
C GLY A 136 -7.81 10.15 -4.81
N ARG A 137 -7.48 10.75 -3.66
CA ARG A 137 -8.26 11.79 -2.97
C ARG A 137 -9.71 11.38 -2.71
N TYR A 138 -9.90 10.12 -2.35
CA TYR A 138 -11.16 9.62 -1.80
C TYR A 138 -11.27 10.02 -0.32
N ASP A 139 -12.47 9.97 0.25
CA ASP A 139 -12.63 10.12 1.70
C ASP A 139 -12.09 8.88 2.41
N GLU A 140 -10.94 9.01 3.07
CA GLU A 140 -10.27 7.94 3.80
C GLU A 140 -11.15 7.37 4.91
N ALA A 141 -11.94 8.21 5.59
CA ALA A 141 -12.83 7.76 6.67
C ALA A 141 -13.92 6.79 6.17
N VAL A 142 -14.31 6.87 4.89
CA VAL A 142 -15.22 5.89 4.27
C VAL A 142 -14.52 4.55 4.08
N ILE A 143 -13.24 4.57 3.70
CA ILE A 143 -12.46 3.35 3.47
C ILE A 143 -12.14 2.68 4.81
N ASP A 144 -11.74 3.45 5.82
CA ASP A 144 -11.51 2.96 7.18
C ASP A 144 -12.78 2.29 7.75
N ALA A 145 -13.92 2.97 7.65
CA ALA A 145 -15.20 2.41 8.09
C ALA A 145 -15.54 1.12 7.34
N ALA A 146 -15.31 1.06 6.03
CA ALA A 146 -15.54 -0.14 5.25
C ALA A 146 -14.59 -1.28 5.63
N VAL A 147 -13.32 -1.00 5.93
CA VAL A 147 -12.33 -1.98 6.43
C VAL A 147 -12.78 -2.55 7.77
N ASP A 148 -13.23 -1.72 8.70
CA ASP A 148 -13.72 -2.16 10.01
C ASP A 148 -14.98 -3.04 9.90
N ARG A 149 -15.89 -2.70 8.98
CA ARG A 149 -17.05 -3.56 8.67
C ARG A 149 -16.63 -4.88 8.04
N ALA A 150 -15.71 -4.86 7.08
CA ALA A 150 -15.23 -6.07 6.44
C ALA A 150 -14.50 -7.00 7.43
N ARG A 151 -13.73 -6.45 8.39
CA ARG A 151 -13.15 -7.23 9.50
C ARG A 151 -14.24 -7.91 10.34
N SER A 152 -15.29 -7.15 10.67
CA SER A 152 -16.44 -7.68 11.42
C SER A 152 -17.22 -8.76 10.64
N GLU A 153 -17.37 -8.61 9.32
CA GLU A 153 -17.96 -9.64 8.44
C GLU A 153 -17.16 -10.94 8.52
N LEU A 154 -15.83 -10.87 8.43
CA LEU A 154 -14.93 -12.04 8.44
C LEU A 154 -14.89 -12.77 9.80
N ASP A 155 -15.08 -12.04 10.90
CA ASP A 155 -15.12 -12.61 12.25
C ASP A 155 -16.48 -13.25 12.58
N SER A 156 -17.49 -13.05 11.73
CA SER A 156 -18.85 -13.57 11.88
C SER A 156 -19.21 -14.57 10.77
N ASP A 157 -20.24 -15.40 10.97
CA ASP A 157 -20.81 -16.22 9.89
C ASP A 157 -21.64 -15.39 8.87
N GLY A 158 -21.55 -14.05 8.93
CA GLY A 158 -22.44 -13.12 8.23
C GLY A 158 -21.74 -12.23 7.21
N GLY A 159 -22.20 -12.33 5.96
CA GLY A 159 -21.89 -11.35 4.90
C GLY A 159 -20.49 -11.46 4.29
N SER A 160 -20.30 -10.76 3.17
CA SER A 160 -19.00 -10.53 2.52
C SER A 160 -19.07 -9.28 1.64
N GLN A 161 -20.01 -8.38 1.97
CA GLN A 161 -20.36 -7.25 1.13
C GLN A 161 -19.23 -6.23 1.14
N PHE A 162 -18.77 -5.80 2.33
CA PHE A 162 -17.67 -4.86 2.45
C PHE A 162 -16.35 -5.50 2.01
N THR A 163 -16.12 -6.77 2.37
CA THR A 163 -14.95 -7.52 1.88
C THR A 163 -14.89 -7.51 0.35
N GLY A 164 -15.98 -7.88 -0.33
CA GLY A 164 -16.05 -7.90 -1.79
C GLY A 164 -15.87 -6.53 -2.43
N MET A 165 -16.48 -5.48 -1.86
CA MET A 165 -16.33 -4.12 -2.37
C MET A 165 -14.91 -3.58 -2.21
N LEU A 166 -14.20 -3.90 -1.11
CA LEU A 166 -12.80 -3.52 -0.94
C LEU A 166 -11.89 -4.22 -1.96
N PHE A 167 -12.10 -5.52 -2.20
CA PHE A 167 -11.39 -6.22 -3.28
C PHE A 167 -11.65 -5.56 -4.65
N SER A 168 -12.91 -5.25 -4.97
CA SER A 168 -13.25 -4.53 -6.20
C SER A 168 -12.63 -3.13 -6.26
N PHE A 169 -12.58 -2.39 -5.14
CA PHE A 169 -12.00 -1.05 -5.08
C PHE A 169 -10.51 -1.07 -5.42
N VAL A 170 -9.78 -2.07 -4.92
CA VAL A 170 -8.35 -2.24 -5.21
C VAL A 170 -8.15 -2.72 -6.65
N ARG A 171 -8.83 -3.81 -7.06
CA ARG A 171 -8.59 -4.54 -8.32
C ARG A 171 -9.18 -3.85 -9.56
N GLU A 172 -10.36 -3.27 -9.47
CA GLU A 172 -11.08 -2.71 -10.62
C GLU A 172 -10.69 -1.26 -10.90
N ARG A 173 -9.47 -1.05 -11.40
CA ARG A 173 -8.86 0.28 -11.61
C ARG A 173 -9.76 1.30 -12.32
N ASP A 174 -10.36 0.89 -13.43
CA ASP A 174 -11.18 1.76 -14.29
C ASP A 174 -12.57 2.04 -13.70
N GLN A 175 -13.05 1.14 -12.82
CA GLN A 175 -14.35 1.24 -12.16
C GLN A 175 -14.25 1.75 -10.73
N ARG A 176 -13.04 1.98 -10.20
CA ARG A 176 -12.79 2.38 -8.80
C ARG A 176 -13.69 3.53 -8.33
N PRO A 177 -13.93 4.61 -9.10
CA PRO A 177 -14.84 5.68 -8.66
C PRO A 177 -16.29 5.20 -8.46
N VAL A 178 -16.77 4.27 -9.29
CA VAL A 178 -18.11 3.69 -9.18
C VAL A 178 -18.19 2.72 -8.00
N VAL A 179 -17.15 1.91 -7.80
CA VAL A 179 -17.05 1.01 -6.64
C VAL A 179 -17.03 1.83 -5.35
N TYR A 180 -16.23 2.90 -5.30
CA TYR A 180 -16.15 3.81 -4.17
C TYR A 180 -17.51 4.43 -3.84
N GLN A 181 -18.25 4.92 -4.84
CA GLN A 181 -19.58 5.50 -4.59
C GLN A 181 -20.51 4.46 -3.93
N ARG A 182 -20.51 3.21 -4.43
CA ARG A 182 -21.30 2.14 -3.82
C ARG A 182 -20.83 1.82 -2.41
N LEU A 183 -19.52 1.73 -2.18
CA LEU A 183 -18.93 1.50 -0.87
C LEU A 183 -19.40 2.57 0.12
N ARG A 184 -19.32 3.84 -0.27
CA ARG A 184 -19.76 4.99 0.50
C ARG A 184 -21.25 4.91 0.84
N ASP A 185 -22.11 4.64 -0.14
CA ASP A 185 -23.56 4.53 0.09
C ASP A 185 -23.89 3.43 1.14
N HIS A 186 -23.13 2.33 1.14
CA HIS A 186 -23.31 1.26 2.13
C HIS A 186 -22.77 1.65 3.51
N VAL A 187 -21.62 2.33 3.59
CA VAL A 187 -21.09 2.87 4.85
C VAL A 187 -22.09 3.85 5.47
N GLU A 188 -22.63 4.80 4.69
CA GLU A 188 -23.61 5.78 5.16
C GLU A 188 -24.89 5.09 5.66
N LEU A 189 -25.39 4.09 4.93
CA LEU A 189 -26.58 3.33 5.34
C LEU A 189 -26.36 2.58 6.66
N GLU A 190 -25.20 1.97 6.83
CA GLU A 190 -24.85 1.24 8.05
C GLU A 190 -24.64 2.15 9.26
N GLN A 191 -24.02 3.32 9.05
CA GLN A 191 -23.89 4.34 10.10
C GLN A 191 -25.26 4.84 10.56
N GLN A 192 -26.20 5.08 9.64
CA GLN A 192 -27.57 5.46 9.99
C GLN A 192 -28.27 4.39 10.84
N LYS A 193 -28.11 3.10 10.50
CA LYS A 193 -28.68 2.00 11.30
C LYS A 193 -28.10 1.97 12.72
N ASP A 194 -26.79 2.16 12.87
CA ASP A 194 -26.15 2.18 14.18
C ASP A 194 -26.64 3.35 15.03
N ASP A 195 -26.80 4.52 14.42
CA ASP A 195 -27.30 5.72 15.10
C ASP A 195 -28.77 5.57 15.53
N ASP A 196 -29.61 5.00 14.66
CA ASP A 196 -31.00 4.66 14.97
C ASP A 196 -31.07 3.66 16.15
N VAL A 197 -30.21 2.63 16.16
CA VAL A 197 -30.14 1.64 17.23
C VAL A 197 -29.70 2.29 18.55
N ARG A 198 -28.65 3.14 18.55
CA ARG A 198 -28.22 3.87 19.76
C ARG A 198 -29.32 4.77 20.31
N GLY A 199 -30.01 5.51 19.44
CA GLY A 199 -31.10 6.40 19.84
C GLY A 199 -32.29 5.70 20.52
N LEU A 200 -32.54 4.43 20.19
CA LEU A 200 -33.57 3.61 20.85
C LEU A 200 -33.23 3.27 22.31
N PHE A 201 -31.94 3.15 22.65
CA PHE A 201 -31.49 2.84 24.02
C PHE A 201 -31.32 4.09 24.88
N ASP A 202 -31.00 5.25 24.30
CA ASP A 202 -30.86 6.52 25.01
C ASP A 202 -32.21 7.17 25.36
N GLY A 203 -33.29 6.83 24.63
CA GLY A 203 -34.65 7.32 24.89
C GLY A 203 -35.45 6.57 25.97
N SER A 204 -34.85 5.57 26.62
CA SER A 204 -35.51 4.68 27.59
C SER A 204 -35.06 4.89 29.05
N GLY A 205 -34.32 5.96 29.36
CA GLY A 205 -33.78 6.30 30.68
C GLY A 205 -34.55 7.37 31.44
#